data_AF-A0A938GTQ3-F1
#
_entry.id   AF-A0A938GTQ3-F1
#
_cell.length_a   1.000
_cell.length_b   1.000
_cell.length_c   1.000
_cell.angle_alpha   90.00
_cell.angle_beta   90.00
_cell.angle_gamma   90.00
#
_symmetry.space_group_name_H-M   'P 1'
#
loop_
_entity.id
_entity.type
_entity.pdbx_description
1 polymer ?
#
loop_
_entity_poly.entity_id
_entity_poly.type
_entity_poly.pdbx_seq_one_letter_code
_entity_poly.pdbx_strand_id
1 'polypeptide(L)' 'MIRIWRIGKKRWAGTAMSGRGAAENPGRWNSPGRKAVYGAESRALAALEILAHTQNKRRLRRAAFVVIPIDIPETLIARP' A
#
# COMPACT_ATOMS: atom_id res chain seq x y z
N MET A 1 -19.39 4.98 2.76
CA MET A 1 -17.93 5.14 2.63
C MET A 1 -17.29 3.84 3.05
N ILE A 2 -16.25 3.38 2.35
CA ILE A 2 -15.45 2.22 2.73
C ILE A 2 -14.08 2.69 3.21
N ARG A 3 -13.61 2.12 4.32
CA ARG A 3 -12.27 2.38 4.86
C ARG A 3 -11.34 1.23 4.54
N ILE A 4 -10.20 1.56 3.94
CA ILE A 4 -9.09 0.63 3.75
C ILE A 4 -7.83 1.16 4.45
N TRP A 5 -6.81 0.32 4.50
CA TRP A 5 -5.57 0.55 5.22
C TRP A 5 -4.37 0.34 4.29
N ARG A 6 -3.43 1.28 4.34
CA ARG A 6 -2.12 1.14 3.71
C ARG A 6 -1.05 1.19 4.79
N ILE A 7 -0.08 0.28 4.71
CA ILE A 7 1.13 0.34 5.52
C ILE A 7 2.30 0.70 4.60
N GLY A 8 3.05 1.73 4.99
CA GLY A 8 4.19 2.22 4.23
C GLY A 8 5.34 2.65 5.13
N LYS A 9 6.55 2.77 4.58
CA LYS A 9 7.70 3.30 5.33
C LYS A 9 7.45 4.77 5.67
N LYS A 10 7.70 5.18 6.91
CA LYS A 10 7.43 6.53 7.44
C LYS A 10 7.98 7.65 6.56
N ARG A 11 9.18 7.48 6.00
CA ARG A 11 9.82 8.45 5.10
C ARG A 11 9.02 8.78 3.83
N TRP A 12 8.07 7.92 3.44
CA TRP A 12 7.22 8.10 2.25
C TRP A 12 5.79 8.50 2.60
N ALA A 13 5.50 8.85 3.86
CA ALA A 13 4.16 9.20 4.29
C ALA A 13 3.56 10.37 3.48
N GLY A 14 4.35 11.42 3.23
CA GLY A 14 3.89 12.61 2.48
C GLY A 14 3.57 12.35 1.01
N THR A 15 4.04 11.24 0.43
CA THR A 15 3.79 10.86 -0.98
C THR A 15 3.04 9.55 -1.10
N ALA A 16 2.43 9.07 -0.01
CA ALA A 16 1.85 7.73 0.08
C ALA A 16 0.75 7.47 -0.96
N MET A 17 0.01 8.50 -1.37
CA MET A 17 -1.07 8.43 -2.36
C MET A 17 -0.62 8.71 -3.81
N SER A 18 0.66 9.03 -4.04
CA SER A 18 1.15 9.40 -5.39
C SER A 18 1.17 8.24 -6.39
N GLY A 19 1.18 7.00 -5.91
CA GLY A 19 1.32 5.78 -6.73
C GLY A 19 2.66 5.61 -7.45
N ARG A 20 3.62 6.55 -7.27
CA ARG A 20 4.93 6.55 -7.96
C ARG A 20 5.74 5.30 -7.66
N GLY A 21 5.78 4.86 -6.39
CA GLY A 21 6.55 3.68 -6.00
C GLY A 21 6.13 2.41 -6.72
N ALA A 22 4.82 2.24 -6.98
CA ALA A 22 4.32 1.10 -7.74
C ALA A 22 4.63 1.23 -9.25
N ALA A 23 4.66 2.45 -9.79
CA ALA A 23 5.06 2.66 -11.19
C ALA A 23 6.54 2.31 -11.42
N GLU A 24 7.42 2.68 -10.49
CA GLU A 24 8.86 2.41 -10.54
C GLU A 24 9.20 0.95 -10.19
N ASN A 25 8.45 0.36 -9.26
CA ASN A 25 8.62 -1.03 -8.80
C ASN A 25 7.24 -1.72 -8.86
N PRO A 26 6.85 -2.28 -10.01
CA PRO A 26 5.52 -2.84 -10.23
C PRO A 26 5.21 -3.97 -9.25
N GLY A 27 3.98 -3.96 -8.74
CA GLY A 27 3.41 -5.04 -7.95
C GLY A 27 2.63 -6.04 -8.81
N ARG A 28 1.92 -6.96 -8.16
CA ARG A 28 1.13 -8.01 -8.82
C ARG A 28 0.10 -7.46 -9.82
N TRP A 29 -0.47 -6.28 -9.56
CA TRP A 29 -1.65 -5.77 -10.26
C TRP A 29 -1.40 -4.50 -11.08
N ASN A 30 -0.15 -4.09 -11.30
CA ASN A 30 0.16 -2.91 -12.12
C ASN A 30 1.38 -3.13 -13.02
N SER A 31 1.29 -2.70 -14.27
CA SER A 31 2.41 -2.73 -15.22
C SER A 31 3.46 -1.65 -14.91
N PRO A 32 4.72 -1.81 -15.38
CA PRO A 32 5.74 -0.76 -15.27
C PRO A 32 5.24 0.60 -15.78
N GLY A 33 5.56 1.67 -15.06
CA GLY A 33 5.13 3.04 -15.38
C GLY A 33 3.67 3.38 -15.01
N ARG A 34 2.83 2.38 -14.72
CA ARG A 34 1.43 2.61 -14.29
C ARG A 34 1.37 2.85 -12.78
N LYS A 35 0.94 4.04 -12.38
CA LYS A 35 0.77 4.41 -10.96
C LYS A 35 -0.38 3.62 -10.34
N ALA A 36 -0.14 3.09 -9.15
CA ALA A 36 -1.15 2.39 -8.35
C ALA A 36 -0.88 2.60 -6.85
N VAL A 37 -1.95 2.64 -6.04
CA VAL A 37 -1.86 2.64 -4.58
C VAL A 37 -2.52 1.37 -4.07
N TYR A 38 -1.73 0.53 -3.41
CA TYR A 38 -2.20 -0.68 -2.76
C TYR A 38 -2.66 -0.37 -1.34
N GLY A 39 -3.84 -0.87 -0.99
CA GLY A 39 -4.40 -0.89 0.36
C GLY A 39 -5.15 -2.19 0.59
N ALA A 40 -5.55 -2.43 1.84
CA ALA A 40 -6.22 -3.65 2.27
C ALA A 40 -7.38 -3.32 3.21
N GLU A 41 -8.38 -4.19 3.28
CA GLU A 41 -9.59 -3.98 4.10
C GLU A 41 -9.30 -3.97 5.61
N SER A 42 -8.19 -4.56 6.05
CA SER A 42 -7.75 -4.54 7.44
C SER A 42 -6.27 -4.20 7.60
N ARG A 43 -5.90 -3.68 8.77
CA ARG A 43 -4.50 -3.43 9.13
C ARG A 43 -3.68 -4.72 9.16
N ALA A 44 -4.29 -5.82 9.62
CA ALA A 44 -3.65 -7.13 9.67
C ALA A 44 -3.32 -7.63 8.26
N LEU A 45 -4.24 -7.50 7.30
CA LEU A 45 -3.99 -7.87 5.91
C LEU A 45 -2.91 -7.01 5.27
N ALA A 46 -2.94 -5.69 5.48
CA ALA A 46 -1.87 -4.80 5.00
C ALA A 46 -0.49 -5.15 5.57
N ALA A 47 -0.42 -5.62 6.83
CA ALA A 47 0.82 -6.08 7.44
C ALA A 47 1.27 -7.44 6.87
N LEU A 48 0.32 -8.38 6.69
CA LEU A 48 0.58 -9.69 6.12
C LEU A 48 1.17 -9.57 4.71
N GLU A 49 0.62 -8.68 3.88
CA GLU A 49 1.13 -8.42 2.53
C GLU A 49 2.62 -8.03 2.52
N ILE A 50 3.03 -7.19 3.47
CA ILE A 50 4.43 -6.77 3.62
C ILE A 50 5.31 -7.94 4.10
N LEU A 51 4.81 -8.76 5.03
CA LEU A 51 5.55 -9.88 5.61
C LEU A 51 5.69 -11.06 4.64
N ALA A 52 4.67 -11.32 3.82
CA ALA A 52 4.65 -12.40 2.83
C ALA A 52 5.53 -12.07 1.63
N HIS A 53 5.53 -10.82 1.17
CA HIS A 53 6.24 -10.40 -0.05
C HIS A 53 7.67 -9.88 0.20
N THR A 54 8.15 -9.88 1.45
CA THR A 54 9.53 -9.48 1.75
C THR A 54 10.51 -10.65 1.67
N GLN A 55 11.58 -10.47 0.90
CA GLN A 55 12.70 -11.43 0.92
C GLN A 55 13.71 -11.14 2.05
N ASN A 56 13.63 -9.97 2.69
CA ASN A 56 14.60 -9.57 3.73
C ASN A 56 13.90 -9.07 5.00
N LYS A 57 13.64 -10.01 5.92
CA LYS A 57 12.99 -9.74 7.21
C LYS A 57 13.84 -8.86 8.14
N ARG A 58 15.18 -8.91 8.03
CA ARG A 58 16.10 -8.08 8.83
C ARG A 58 15.95 -6.59 8.48
N ARG A 59 15.84 -6.27 7.19
CA ARG A 59 15.62 -4.89 6.72
C ARG A 59 14.28 -4.34 7.16
N LEU A 60 13.27 -5.21 7.25
CA LEU A 60 11.93 -4.86 7.74
C LEU A 60 11.96 -4.42 9.20
N ARG A 61 12.64 -5.16 10.08
CA ARG A 61 12.76 -4.81 11.51
C ARG A 61 13.40 -3.45 11.77
N ARG A 62 14.26 -2.97 10.87
CA ARG A 62 14.95 -1.67 10.98
C ARG A 62 14.16 -0.50 10.39
N ALA A 63 13.05 -0.76 9.70
CA ALA A 63 12.27 0.28 9.06
C ALA A 63 11.18 0.80 10.01
N ALA A 64 11.04 2.13 10.08
CA ALA A 64 9.87 2.76 10.66
C ALA A 64 8.71 2.70 9.67
N PHE A 65 7.57 2.18 10.11
CA PHE A 65 6.33 2.12 9.32
C PHE A 65 5.29 3.08 9.88
N VAL A 66 4.36 3.46 9.01
CA VAL A 66 3.14 4.19 9.36
C VAL A 66 1.94 3.45 8.77
N VAL A 67 0.84 3.48 9.52
CA VAL A 67 -0.47 2.98 9.07
C VAL A 67 -1.27 4.20 8.60
N ILE A 68 -1.79 4.14 7.38
CA ILE A 68 -2.49 5.22 6.73
C ILE A 68 -3.92 4.74 6.45
N PRO A 69 -4.95 5.31 7.10
CA PRO A 69 -6.34 5.07 6.72
C PRO A 69 -6.63 5.78 5.39
N ILE A 70 -7.43 5.14 4.55
CA ILE A 70 -7.93 5.72 3.31
C ILE A 70 -9.44 5.50 3.30
N ASP A 71 -10.19 6.61 3.25
CA ASP A 71 -11.64 6.58 3.13
C ASP A 71 -12.02 6.79 1.66
N ILE A 72 -12.80 5.86 1.14
CA ILE A 72 -13.23 5.83 -0.25
C ILE A 72 -14.75 5.99 -0.30
N PRO A 73 -15.27 7.05 -0.94
CA PRO A 73 -16.69 7.13 -1.28
C PRO A 73 -17.10 5.93 -2.14
N GLU A 74 -18.18 5.25 -1.78
CA GLU A 74 -18.65 4.06 -2.50
C GLU A 74 -19.01 4.36 -3.95
N THR A 75 -19.38 5.61 -4.25
CA THR A 75 -19.64 6.11 -5.61
C THR A 75 -18.42 6.06 -6.53
N LEU A 76 -17.20 5.97 -5.98
CA LEU A 76 -15.96 5.85 -6.74
C LEU A 76 -15.54 4.39 -6.96
N ILE A 77 -16.26 3.42 -6.38
CA ILE A 77 -15.93 2.00 -6.48
C ILE A 77 -16.58 1.43 -7.74
N ALA A 78 -15.74 1.03 -8.70
CA ALA A 78 -16.20 0.30 -9.87
C ALA A 78 -16.78 -1.06 -9.43
N ARG A 79 -17.97 -1.39 -9.93
CA ARG A 79 -18.58 -2.71 -9.79
C ARG A 79 -18.24 -3.56 -11.02
N PRO A 80 -18.04 -4.87 -10.86
CA PRO A 80 -17.79 -5.78 -11.96
C PRO A 80 -18.97 -5.83 -12.95
#